data_AF-A0AAN8KQ41-F1
#
_entry.id   AF-A0AAN8KQ41-F1
#
_cell.length_a   1.000
_cell.length_b   1.000
_cell.length_c   1.000
_cell.angle_alpha   90.00
_cell.angle_beta   90.00
_cell.angle_gamma   90.00
#
_symmetry.space_group_name_H-M   'P 1'
#
loop_
_entity.id
_entity.type
_entity.pdbx_description
1 polymer ?
#
loop_
_entity_poly.entity_id
_entity_poly.type
_entity_poly.pdbx_seq_one_letter_code
_entity_poly.pdbx_strand_id
1 'polypeptide(L)'
;MSSAIVTYKGTVPDYPCQLEFDSSHCFKKNVALQVDGEMAAILQCSRFSPDFCIQKYGHLSPFLLADKLGSSVKQCSKTGKAAGGSGET
;
A
#
# COMPACT_ATOMS: atom_id res chain seq x y z
N MET A 1 10.24 -2.25 2.82
CA MET A 1 9.48 -2.06 4.08
C MET A 1 8.38 -1.07 3.80
N SER A 2 7.13 -1.43 4.07
CA SER A 2 5.99 -0.50 3.98
C SER A 2 6.05 0.48 5.16
N SER A 3 5.60 1.72 4.93
CA SER A 3 5.45 2.71 6.00
C SER A 3 4.11 3.40 5.87
N ALA A 4 3.65 4.01 6.95
CA ALA A 4 2.41 4.78 7.00
C ALA A 4 2.63 6.07 7.77
N ILE A 5 1.88 7.11 7.42
CA ILE A 5 1.71 8.28 8.26
C ILE A 5 0.46 8.05 9.09
N VAL A 6 0.59 8.14 10.41
CA VAL A 6 -0.53 8.05 11.36
C VAL A 6 -0.73 9.37 12.06
N THR A 7 -1.97 9.72 12.35
CA THR A 7 -2.33 10.92 13.10
C THR A 7 -3.31 10.55 14.20
N TYR A 8 -2.95 10.83 15.45
CA TYR A 8 -3.83 10.61 16.58
C TYR A 8 -4.88 11.72 16.69
N LYS A 9 -6.15 11.36 16.83
CA LYS A 9 -7.28 12.30 16.83
C LYS A 9 -7.53 12.93 18.20
N GLY A 10 -6.99 12.35 19.28
CA GLY A 10 -7.25 12.81 20.64
C GLY A 10 -8.67 12.54 21.12
N THR A 11 -9.27 11.44 20.66
CA THR A 11 -10.65 11.04 20.98
C THR A 11 -10.74 10.02 22.12
N VAL A 12 -9.60 9.50 22.61
CA VAL A 12 -9.58 8.68 23.82
C VAL A 12 -9.81 9.59 25.04
N PRO A 13 -10.85 9.37 25.86
CA PRO A 13 -11.26 10.30 26.91
C PRO A 13 -10.17 10.67 27.92
N ASP A 14 -9.39 9.69 28.35
CA ASP A 14 -8.31 9.89 29.34
C ASP A 14 -7.03 10.49 28.72
N TYR A 15 -6.95 10.52 27.39
CA TYR A 15 -5.75 10.87 26.64
C TYR A 15 -6.04 11.89 25.53
N PRO A 16 -6.68 13.04 25.82
CA PRO A 16 -7.16 13.95 24.79
C PRO A 16 -6.03 14.68 24.05
N CYS A 17 -4.83 14.79 24.62
CA CYS A 17 -3.71 15.53 24.04
C CYS A 17 -2.62 14.61 23.46
N GLN A 18 -2.37 13.47 24.09
CA GLN A 18 -1.38 12.49 23.67
C GLN A 18 -1.75 11.11 24.17
N LEU A 19 -1.44 10.07 23.38
CA LEU A 19 -1.58 8.68 23.77
C LEU A 19 -0.19 8.05 23.86
N GLU A 20 0.20 7.61 25.06
CA GLU A 20 1.36 6.76 25.27
C GLU A 20 0.94 5.32 25.01
N PHE A 21 1.30 4.80 23.85
CA PHE A 21 0.86 3.48 23.39
C PHE A 21 1.72 2.36 24.01
N ASP A 22 3.04 2.58 24.03
CA ASP A 22 4.02 1.75 24.71
C ASP A 22 5.27 2.58 25.09
N SER A 23 6.32 1.92 25.59
CA SER A 23 7.57 2.57 26.03
C SER A 23 8.31 3.40 24.97
N SER A 24 8.07 3.12 23.69
CA SER A 24 8.78 3.72 22.55
C SER A 24 7.86 4.56 21.66
N HIS A 25 6.53 4.42 21.80
CA HIS A 25 5.56 5.04 20.91
C HIS A 25 4.60 5.98 21.66
N CYS A 26 4.79 7.28 21.44
CA CYS A 26 3.92 8.33 21.94
C CYS A 26 3.33 9.13 20.77
N PHE A 27 2.01 9.20 20.70
CA PHE A 27 1.29 9.87 19.63
C PHE A 27 0.61 11.14 20.14
N LYS A 28 1.08 12.30 19.65
CA LYS A 28 0.47 13.60 19.99
C LYS A 28 -0.73 13.88 19.09
N LYS A 29 -1.77 14.49 19.65
CA LYS A 29 -2.98 14.87 18.91
C LYS A 29 -2.65 15.73 17.71
N ASN A 30 -3.24 15.42 16.56
CA ASN A 30 -3.11 16.14 15.29
C ASN A 30 -1.67 16.24 14.76
N VAL A 31 -0.75 15.42 15.28
CA VAL A 31 0.62 15.33 14.75
C VAL A 31 0.71 14.12 13.84
N ALA A 32 1.12 14.36 12.60
CA ALA A 32 1.44 13.32 11.64
C ALA A 32 2.77 12.68 12.02
N LEU A 33 2.78 11.37 12.24
CA LEU A 33 3.96 10.59 12.60
C LEU A 33 4.16 9.45 11.61
N GLN A 34 5.38 9.27 11.11
CA GLN A 34 5.72 8.12 10.29
C GLN A 34 5.97 6.91 11.18
N VAL A 35 5.30 5.80 10.86
CA VAL A 35 5.48 4.50 11.49
C VAL A 35 5.74 3.45 10.41
N ASP A 36 6.31 2.33 10.81
CA ASP A 36 6.45 1.18 9.91
C ASP A 36 5.09 0.49 9.64
N GLY A 37 5.10 -0.45 8.71
CA GLY A 37 3.91 -1.20 8.32
C GLY A 37 3.37 -2.11 9.42
N GLU A 38 4.21 -2.59 10.34
CA GLU A 38 3.80 -3.46 11.45
C GLU A 38 3.00 -2.64 12.46
N MET A 39 3.55 -1.53 12.91
CA MET A 39 2.89 -0.63 13.85
C MET A 39 1.60 -0.03 13.24
N ALA A 40 1.59 0.29 11.95
CA ALA A 40 0.38 0.71 11.25
C ALA A 40 -0.72 -0.38 11.28
N ALA A 41 -0.35 -1.66 11.16
CA ALA A 41 -1.29 -2.78 11.25
C ALA A 41 -1.79 -2.98 12.69
N ILE A 42 -0.89 -2.88 13.68
CA ILE A 42 -1.24 -2.94 15.10
C ILE A 42 -2.29 -1.88 15.44
N LEU A 43 -2.04 -0.62 15.09
CA LEU A 43 -2.98 0.49 15.34
C LEU A 43 -4.34 0.21 14.69
N GLN A 44 -4.35 -0.26 13.43
CA GLN A 44 -5.56 -0.55 12.69
C GLN A 44 -6.40 -1.70 13.29
N CYS A 45 -5.75 -2.72 13.85
CA CYS A 45 -6.41 -3.88 14.45
C CYS A 45 -6.69 -3.73 15.95
N SER A 46 -6.17 -2.67 16.58
CA SER A 46 -6.37 -2.41 18.01
C SER A 46 -7.72 -1.74 18.31
N ARG A 47 -8.05 -1.68 19.61
CA ARG A 47 -9.18 -0.88 20.12
C ARG A 47 -9.07 0.62 19.82
N PHE A 48 -7.88 1.12 19.49
CA PHE A 48 -7.62 2.52 19.18
C PHE A 48 -7.79 2.85 17.70
N SER A 49 -8.10 1.87 16.84
CA SER A 49 -8.36 2.09 15.41
C SER A 49 -9.23 3.32 15.08
N PRO A 50 -10.38 3.58 15.76
CA PRO A 50 -11.20 4.76 15.45
C PRO A 50 -10.56 6.10 15.86
N ASP A 51 -9.54 6.06 16.71
CA ASP A 51 -8.83 7.23 17.24
C ASP A 51 -7.62 7.64 16.37
N PHE A 52 -7.31 6.89 15.32
CA PHE A 52 -6.21 7.19 14.41
C PHE A 52 -6.69 7.40 12.97
N CYS A 53 -6.07 8.36 12.28
CA CYS A 53 -6.09 8.45 10.82
C CYS A 53 -4.80 7.83 10.28
N ILE A 54 -4.92 6.77 9.46
CA ILE A 54 -3.78 5.99 8.96
C ILE A 54 -3.70 6.13 7.44
N GLN A 55 -2.65 6.77 6.94
CA GLN A 55 -2.35 6.90 5.52
C GLN A 55 -1.19 5.96 5.16
N LYS A 56 -1.49 4.84 4.51
CA LYS A 56 -0.48 3.84 4.11
C LYS A 56 0.21 4.24 2.80
N TYR A 57 1.54 4.20 2.77
CA TYR A 57 2.32 4.34 1.54
C TYR A 57 2.77 2.95 1.11
N GLY A 58 2.21 2.43 0.01
CA GLY A 58 2.74 1.20 -0.60
C GLY A 58 1.72 0.12 -0.96
N HIS A 59 0.42 0.32 -0.78
CA HIS A 59 -0.59 -0.51 -1.44
C HIS A 59 -1.16 0.21 -2.66
N LEU A 60 -0.28 0.70 -3.54
CA LEU A 60 -0.70 0.91 -4.92
C LEU A 60 -0.96 -0.49 -5.46
N SER A 61 -2.20 -0.78 -5.88
CA SER A 61 -2.47 -2.10 -6.45
C SER A 61 -1.51 -2.32 -7.62
N PRO A 62 -1.02 -3.56 -7.85
CA PRO A 62 -0.18 -3.84 -9.01
C PRO A 62 -0.79 -3.32 -10.32
N PHE A 63 -2.13 -3.34 -10.41
CA PHE A 63 -2.91 -2.78 -11.51
C PHE A 63 -2.84 -1.24 -11.59
N LEU A 64 -2.89 -0.54 -10.45
CA LEU A 64 -2.77 0.93 -10.40
C LEU A 64 -1.34 1.40 -10.74
N LEU A 65 -0.32 0.59 -10.40
CA LEU A 65 1.06 0.80 -10.83
C LEU A 65 1.21 0.57 -12.35
N ALA A 66 0.60 -0.49 -12.87
CA ALA A 66 0.66 -0.83 -14.30
C ALA A 66 -0.02 0.24 -15.18
N ASP A 67 -1.14 0.81 -14.72
CA ASP A 67 -1.87 1.88 -15.43
C ASP A 67 -1.02 3.16 -15.55
N LYS A 68 -0.36 3.57 -14.45
CA LYS A 68 0.56 4.73 -14.44
C LYS A 68 1.83 4.52 -15.27
N LEU A 69 2.30 3.28 -15.41
CA LEU A 69 3.53 2.95 -16.14
C LEU A 69 3.29 2.58 -17.61
N GLY A 70 2.05 2.56 -18.07
CA GLY A 70 1.72 2.43 -19.49
C GLY A 70 2.40 1.23 -20.16
N SER A 71 2.27 0.03 -19.60
CA SER A 71 2.85 -1.16 -20.23
C SER A 71 1.97 -1.65 -21.39
N SER A 72 2.06 -0.97 -22.53
CA SER A 72 1.49 -1.44 -23.79
C SER A 72 2.30 -2.64 -24.29
N VAL A 73 1.73 -3.84 -24.16
CA VAL A 73 2.30 -5.05 -24.77
C VAL A 73 2.18 -4.92 -26.29
N LYS A 74 3.31 -4.90 -26.99
CA LYS A 74 3.35 -4.92 -28.45
C LYS A 74 2.89 -6.29 -28.92
N GLN A 75 1.72 -6.35 -29.56
CA GLN A 75 1.18 -7.54 -30.18
C GLN A 75 2.08 -7.98 -31.35
N CYS A 76 2.86 -9.04 -31.17
CA CYS A 76 3.61 -9.65 -32.27
C CYS A 76 2.65 -10.49 -33.13
N SER A 77 2.36 -10.02 -34.33
CA SER A 77 1.63 -10.80 -35.34
C SER A 77 2.45 -12.03 -35.73
N LYS A 78 1.93 -13.23 -35.44
CA LYS A 78 2.54 -14.49 -35.88
C LYS A 78 2.29 -14.68 -37.39
N THR A 79 3.29 -14.35 -38.21
CA THR A 79 3.29 -14.72 -39.62
C THR A 79 3.57 -16.22 -39.73
N GLY A 80 2.54 -17.02 -40.08
CA GLY A 80 2.72 -18.40 -40.48
C GLY A 80 3.38 -18.46 -41.86
N LYS A 81 4.57 -19.06 -41.94
CA LYS A 81 5.18 -19.47 -43.21
C LYS A 81 4.38 -20.64 -43.78
N ALA A 82 3.74 -20.46 -44.94
CA ALA A 82 3.34 -21.58 -45.78
C ALA A 82 4.60 -22.12 -46.47
N ALA A 83 5.01 -23.34 -46.12
CA ALA A 83 6.02 -24.09 -46.85
C ALA A 83 5.35 -24.75 -48.06
N GLY A 84 5.77 -24.37 -49.27
CA GLY A 84 5.47 -25.07 -50.51
C GLY A 84 6.59 -26.04 -50.90
N GLY A 85 6.21 -27.10 -51.61
CA GLY A 85 7.07 -28.09 -52.31
C GLY A 85 7.69 -29.15 -51.39
N SER A 86 7.84 -30.42 -51.72
CA SER A 86 7.80 -31.14 -53.02
C SER A 86 7.77 -32.66 -52.73
N GLY A 87 7.30 -33.51 -53.64
CA GLY A 87 7.50 -34.97 -53.50
C GLY A 87 6.65 -35.84 -54.42
N GLU A 88 7.21 -36.14 -55.59
CA GLU A 88 6.77 -37.04 -56.68
C GLU A 88 6.82 -38.54 -56.30
N THR A 89 5.82 -39.33 -56.73
CA THR A 89 5.91 -40.45 -57.72
C THR A 89 4.50 -40.96 -58.02
#